data_AF-A0A971B2M6-F1
#
_entry.id   AF-A0A971B2M6-F1
#
_cell.length_a   1.000
_cell.length_b   1.000
_cell.length_c   1.000
_cell.angle_alpha   90.00
_cell.angle_beta   90.00
_cell.angle_gamma   90.00
#
_symmetry.space_group_name_H-M   'P 1'
#
loop_
_entity.id
_entity.type
_entity.pdbx_description
1 polymer ?
#
loop_
_entity_poly.entity_id
_entity_poly.type
_entity_poly.pdbx_seq_one_letter_code
_entity_poly.pdbx_strand_id
1 'polypeptide(L)'
;MNDLLQKLLDLIKANDGINDKARLARIVFNTFGLTKDRSVYYCADFAIRFSSSASRSFGNTVLSLSNLRKYDDRPFIVCLVTPTENYCLLANTTLLKKISHSSQQLRENNIRGSFNGSDIAREFEGITNSPENIGRLFDIHAGIGFEGNLARLVEATNNISPTGIKFVVNQSAAATILAAPQRAARFVESEHCSVLKAELDAQVSRFRSEILLAALIENVNVRGRVIEYLISGEDEALRQELVAALKAGNKGLPRFKTANTLGDYTRAFPAYDTETDVKTKIMILSSNPKAYNLDKMLEFLTNSRSVFMFYFVGVDPGKIVNTVLVSMFQEKLLRATILLKHWSGRNSRGVTQFEGAAINDLIVQPVFAINTDEAGQFLHRVIDL
;
A
#
# COMPACT_ATOMS: atom_id res chain seq x y z
N MET A 1 -6.35 13.64 4.67
CA MET A 1 -6.52 13.58 6.14
C MET A 1 -7.96 13.94 6.47
N ASN A 2 -8.63 13.18 7.34
CA ASN A 2 -10.01 13.48 7.77
C ASN A 2 -10.03 14.73 8.67
N ASP A 3 -11.00 15.62 8.46
CA ASP A 3 -11.20 16.84 9.26
C ASP A 3 -11.31 16.55 10.77
N LEU A 4 -11.94 15.43 11.14
CA LEU A 4 -12.08 15.03 12.55
C LEU A 4 -10.73 14.66 13.19
N LEU A 5 -9.84 14.04 12.41
CA LEU A 5 -8.50 13.66 12.86
C LEU A 5 -7.62 14.91 13.07
N GLN A 6 -7.69 15.89 12.17
CA GLN A 6 -6.96 17.14 12.33
C GLN A 6 -7.42 17.87 13.60
N LYS A 7 -8.73 17.99 13.81
CA LYS A 7 -9.32 18.57 15.04
C LYS A 7 -8.84 17.86 16.31
N LEU A 8 -8.70 16.53 16.28
CA LEU A 8 -8.16 15.78 17.42
C LEU A 8 -6.72 16.18 17.72
N LEU A 9 -5.86 16.23 16.70
CA LEU A 9 -4.44 16.56 16.86
C LEU A 9 -4.28 18.00 17.35
N ASP A 10 -5.06 18.93 16.82
CA ASP A 10 -5.07 20.33 17.26
C ASP A 10 -5.53 20.46 18.72
N LEU A 11 -6.57 19.72 19.13
CA LEU A 11 -7.03 19.71 20.52
C LEU A 11 -5.95 19.17 21.47
N ILE A 12 -5.25 18.09 21.10
CA ILE A 12 -4.18 17.52 21.93
C ILE A 12 -3.03 18.52 22.08
N LYS A 13 -2.63 19.17 20.99
CA LYS A 13 -1.58 20.19 20.98
C LYS A 13 -1.96 21.43 21.80
N ALA A 14 -3.23 21.85 21.72
CA ALA A 14 -3.74 22.94 22.56
C ALA A 14 -3.73 22.62 24.08
N ASN A 15 -3.55 21.35 24.44
CA ASN A 15 -3.42 20.89 25.83
C ASN A 15 -1.99 20.42 26.16
N ASP A 16 -0.98 20.89 25.42
CA ASP A 16 0.42 20.67 25.77
C ASP A 16 0.74 21.13 27.20
N GLY A 17 1.62 20.41 27.88
CA GLY A 17 1.99 20.68 29.26
C GLY A 17 0.95 20.27 30.32
N ILE A 18 -0.17 19.67 29.92
CA ILE A 18 -1.23 19.23 30.86
C ILE A 18 -0.71 18.24 31.92
N ASN A 19 0.30 17.42 31.58
CA ASN A 19 0.93 16.39 32.42
C ASN A 19 -0.04 15.44 33.16
N ASP A 20 -1.31 15.43 32.76
CA ASP A 20 -2.37 14.60 33.35
C ASP A 20 -3.09 13.85 32.24
N LYS A 21 -2.66 12.59 32.09
CA LYS A 21 -3.20 11.64 31.13
C LYS A 21 -4.70 11.41 31.29
N ALA A 22 -5.20 11.36 32.52
CA ALA A 22 -6.61 11.07 32.79
C ALA A 22 -7.49 12.27 32.43
N ARG A 23 -7.00 13.48 32.74
CA ARG A 23 -7.65 14.73 32.36
C ARG A 23 -7.69 14.91 30.84
N LEU A 24 -6.55 14.74 30.14
CA LEU A 24 -6.52 14.85 28.68
C LEU A 24 -7.45 13.83 28.02
N ALA A 25 -7.44 12.58 28.49
CA ALA A 25 -8.32 11.54 27.97
C ALA A 25 -9.80 11.90 28.14
N ARG A 26 -10.18 12.55 29.25
CA ARG A 26 -11.57 12.98 29.50
C ARG A 26 -11.98 14.13 28.59
N ILE A 27 -11.09 15.10 28.37
CA ILE A 27 -11.32 16.21 27.44
C ILE A 27 -11.60 15.64 26.05
N VAL A 28 -10.69 14.82 25.52
CA VAL A 28 -10.82 14.21 24.19
C VAL A 28 -12.06 13.32 24.10
N PHE A 29 -12.33 12.49 25.11
CA PHE A 29 -13.52 11.63 25.14
C PHE A 29 -14.83 12.43 25.03
N ASN A 30 -14.97 13.51 25.82
CA ASN A 30 -16.17 14.33 25.83
C ASN A 30 -16.32 15.15 24.55
N THR A 31 -15.22 15.73 24.03
CA THR A 31 -15.25 16.58 22.83
C THR A 31 -15.69 15.82 21.58
N PHE A 32 -15.26 14.56 21.44
CA PHE A 32 -15.53 13.76 20.24
C PHE A 32 -16.60 12.68 20.43
N GLY A 33 -17.22 12.58 21.61
CA GLY A 33 -18.25 11.57 21.89
C GLY A 33 -17.75 10.14 21.67
N LEU A 34 -16.52 9.84 22.09
CA LEU A 34 -15.86 8.58 21.76
C LEU A 34 -16.50 7.39 22.49
N THR A 35 -16.37 6.19 21.91
CA THR A 35 -16.63 4.94 22.63
C THR A 35 -15.36 4.50 23.36
N LYS A 36 -15.49 4.01 24.59
CA LYS A 36 -14.37 3.47 25.37
C LYS A 36 -14.44 1.94 25.40
N ASP A 37 -13.43 1.27 24.85
CA ASP A 37 -13.17 -0.16 25.03
C ASP A 37 -11.88 -0.34 25.85
N ARG A 38 -12.05 -0.68 27.13
CA ARG A 38 -10.96 -0.80 28.11
C ARG A 38 -10.11 0.48 28.17
N SER A 39 -8.94 0.47 27.54
CA SER A 39 -7.97 1.56 27.57
C SER A 39 -7.90 2.35 26.25
N VAL A 40 -8.66 1.94 25.24
CA VAL A 40 -8.76 2.57 23.92
C VAL A 40 -10.05 3.39 23.84
N TYR A 41 -9.95 4.57 23.26
CA TYR A 41 -11.07 5.45 22.95
C TYR A 41 -11.17 5.56 21.43
N TYR A 42 -12.36 5.43 20.84
CA TYR A 42 -12.48 5.39 19.39
C TYR A 42 -13.82 5.92 18.87
N CYS A 43 -13.83 6.29 17.59
CA CYS A 43 -15.00 6.57 16.77
C CYS A 43 -14.82 5.89 15.40
N ALA A 44 -15.68 6.21 14.42
CA ALA A 44 -15.53 5.70 13.06
C ALA A 44 -14.18 6.11 12.42
N ASP A 45 -13.68 7.29 12.75
CA ASP A 45 -12.59 7.94 12.02
C ASP A 45 -11.19 7.69 12.61
N PHE A 46 -11.09 7.39 13.91
CA PHE A 46 -9.82 7.10 14.58
C PHE A 46 -10.00 6.29 15.86
N ALA A 47 -8.90 5.74 16.35
CA ALA A 47 -8.77 5.19 17.69
C ALA A 47 -7.56 5.81 18.40
N ILE A 48 -7.65 6.04 19.70
CA ILE A 48 -6.59 6.68 20.48
C ILE A 48 -6.36 5.95 21.81
N ARG A 49 -5.07 5.79 22.14
CA ARG A 49 -4.58 5.24 23.40
C ARG A 49 -3.66 6.23 24.08
N PHE A 50 -4.02 6.63 25.30
CA PHE A 50 -3.21 7.56 26.09
C PHE A 50 -2.13 6.83 26.91
N SER A 51 -0.89 7.31 26.81
CA SER A 51 0.26 6.89 27.60
C SER A 51 0.86 8.10 28.32
N SER A 52 1.69 7.87 29.34
CA SER A 52 2.37 8.94 30.07
C SER A 52 3.83 8.57 30.29
N SER A 53 4.72 9.55 30.17
CA SER A 53 6.16 9.42 30.44
C SER A 53 6.76 10.77 30.82
N ALA A 54 7.90 10.77 31.50
CA ALA A 54 8.66 11.98 31.79
C ALA A 54 9.38 12.53 30.54
N SER A 55 9.55 11.71 29.49
CA SER A 55 10.23 12.10 28.25
C SER A 55 9.52 11.56 27.01
N ARG A 56 9.97 11.97 25.83
CA ARG A 56 9.47 11.48 24.52
C ARG A 56 9.68 9.97 24.32
N SER A 57 10.61 9.38 25.06
CA SER A 57 10.84 7.93 25.09
C SER A 57 9.94 7.26 26.14
N PHE A 58 9.28 6.18 25.74
CA PHE A 58 8.45 5.39 26.66
C PHE A 58 8.48 3.91 26.26
N GLY A 59 8.80 3.04 27.22
CA GLY A 59 8.88 1.58 27.03
C GLY A 59 7.66 0.82 27.56
N ASN A 60 6.65 1.53 28.09
CA ASN A 60 5.48 0.90 28.69
C ASN A 60 4.65 0.17 27.63
N THR A 61 4.01 -0.93 28.04
CA THR A 61 3.08 -1.68 27.19
C THR A 61 1.89 -0.82 26.81
N VAL A 62 1.61 -0.76 25.51
CA VAL A 62 0.54 0.07 24.94
C VAL A 62 -0.74 -0.73 24.82
N LEU A 63 -0.69 -1.84 24.07
CA LEU A 63 -1.85 -2.69 23.77
C LEU A 63 -1.40 -4.10 23.31
N SER A 64 -2.30 -5.08 23.40
CA SER A 64 -2.10 -6.38 22.74
C SER A 64 -2.33 -6.30 21.23
N LEU A 65 -1.61 -7.11 20.45
CA LEU A 65 -1.76 -7.14 18.99
C LEU A 65 -3.18 -7.56 18.57
N SER A 66 -3.78 -8.51 19.30
CA SER A 66 -5.16 -8.96 19.08
C SER A 66 -6.20 -7.85 19.29
N ASN A 67 -5.96 -6.93 20.22
CA ASN A 67 -6.85 -5.79 20.43
C ASN A 67 -6.60 -4.70 19.39
N LEU A 68 -5.34 -4.48 18.97
CA LEU A 68 -5.02 -3.54 17.89
C LEU A 68 -5.73 -3.94 16.59
N ARG A 69 -5.83 -5.23 16.27
CA ARG A 69 -6.53 -5.75 15.08
C ARG A 69 -7.93 -5.18 14.90
N LYS A 70 -8.66 -4.88 15.98
CA LYS A 70 -10.01 -4.29 15.93
C LYS A 70 -10.05 -2.86 15.38
N TYR A 71 -8.92 -2.16 15.45
CA TYR A 71 -8.79 -0.74 15.17
C TYR A 71 -7.74 -0.43 14.10
N ASP A 72 -7.06 -1.46 13.57
CA ASP A 72 -5.98 -1.28 12.59
C ASP A 72 -6.54 -0.75 11.25
N ASP A 73 -7.85 -0.82 11.04
CA ASP A 73 -8.57 -0.29 9.88
C ASP A 73 -8.72 1.24 9.84
N ARG A 74 -8.33 1.93 10.91
CA ARG A 74 -8.37 3.40 11.05
C ARG A 74 -7.10 3.90 11.73
N PRO A 75 -6.79 5.21 11.70
CA PRO A 75 -5.65 5.76 12.42
C PRO A 75 -5.69 5.38 13.90
N PHE A 76 -4.76 4.53 14.32
CA PHE A 76 -4.59 4.15 15.72
C PHE A 76 -3.46 4.97 16.32
N ILE A 77 -3.84 5.96 17.13
CA ILE A 77 -2.94 6.98 17.65
C ILE A 77 -2.54 6.63 19.08
N VAL A 78 -1.25 6.69 19.36
CA VAL A 78 -0.76 6.68 20.74
C VAL A 78 -0.40 8.11 21.11
N CYS A 79 -1.17 8.69 22.03
CA CYS A 79 -0.91 10.00 22.60
C CYS A 79 -0.07 9.83 23.87
N LEU A 80 1.18 10.27 23.82
CA LEU A 80 2.10 10.30 24.93
C LEU A 80 2.03 11.66 25.61
N VAL A 81 1.46 11.68 26.81
CA VAL A 81 1.39 12.87 27.68
C VAL A 81 2.71 13.00 28.44
N THR A 82 3.35 14.16 28.32
CA THR A 82 4.58 14.51 29.05
C THR A 82 4.41 15.86 29.79
N PRO A 83 5.37 16.25 30.65
CA PRO A 83 5.27 17.50 31.40
C PRO A 83 5.27 18.77 30.55
N THR A 84 5.85 18.76 29.35
CA THR A 84 6.02 19.95 28.51
C THR A 84 5.11 19.94 27.29
N GLU A 85 4.99 18.81 26.60
CA GLU A 85 4.22 18.68 25.36
C GLU A 85 3.62 17.28 25.21
N ASN A 86 2.57 17.15 24.41
CA ASN A 86 1.96 15.87 24.07
C ASN A 86 2.45 15.41 22.70
N TYR A 87 2.81 14.13 22.58
CA TYR A 87 3.22 13.56 21.30
C TYR A 87 2.17 12.58 20.77
N CYS A 88 1.77 12.73 19.52
CA CYS A 88 0.95 11.74 18.83
C CYS A 88 1.79 10.94 17.85
N LEU A 89 1.68 9.61 17.92
CA LEU A 89 2.32 8.69 16.99
C LEU A 89 1.24 7.78 16.38
N LEU A 90 1.35 7.51 15.09
CA LEU A 90 0.61 6.42 14.47
C LEU A 90 1.22 5.08 14.91
N ALA A 91 0.39 4.15 15.38
CA ALA A 91 0.82 2.85 15.89
C ALA A 91 0.03 1.68 15.28
N ASN A 92 -0.57 1.88 14.11
CA ASN A 92 -1.02 0.78 13.25
C ASN A 92 0.12 -0.18 12.95
N THR A 93 -0.21 -1.43 12.57
CA THR A 93 0.78 -2.52 12.41
C THR A 93 1.94 -2.21 11.47
N THR A 94 1.76 -1.36 10.44
CA THR A 94 2.87 -0.90 9.58
C THR A 94 3.97 -0.17 10.36
N LEU A 95 3.59 0.54 11.44
CA LEU A 95 4.49 1.36 12.24
C LEU A 95 5.03 0.61 13.48
N LEU A 96 4.78 -0.69 13.61
CA LEU A 96 5.33 -1.50 14.69
C LEU A 96 6.61 -2.22 14.25
N LYS A 97 7.70 -2.08 15.00
CA LYS A 97 8.98 -2.74 14.70
C LYS A 97 8.91 -4.25 14.97
N LYS A 98 8.30 -4.63 16.10
CA LYS A 98 8.13 -6.01 16.57
C LYS A 98 7.00 -6.09 17.59
N ILE A 99 6.67 -7.30 17.99
CA ILE A 99 5.86 -7.59 19.18
C ILE A 99 6.82 -7.98 20.32
N SER A 100 6.50 -7.60 21.56
CA SER A 100 7.33 -7.84 22.73
C SER A 100 7.65 -9.34 22.94
N HIS A 101 8.87 -9.64 23.41
CA HIS A 101 9.47 -10.98 23.53
C HIS A 101 8.70 -11.98 24.39
N SER A 102 7.77 -11.53 25.25
CA SER A 102 6.87 -12.44 25.98
C SER A 102 5.92 -13.22 25.07
N SER A 103 5.93 -12.92 23.77
CA SER A 103 5.04 -13.46 22.74
C SER A 103 5.67 -14.64 21.98
N GLN A 104 6.36 -15.57 22.66
CA GLN A 104 6.98 -16.77 22.05
C GLN A 104 6.01 -17.68 21.28
N GLN A 105 4.69 -17.43 21.41
CA GLN A 105 3.63 -18.15 20.73
C GLN A 105 3.01 -17.38 19.56
N LEU A 106 3.50 -16.18 19.24
CA LEU A 106 2.98 -15.39 18.11
C LEU A 106 3.20 -16.17 16.82
N ARG A 107 2.12 -16.49 16.12
CA ARG A 107 2.12 -17.10 14.78
C ARG A 107 1.00 -16.45 13.96
N GLU A 108 1.04 -16.58 12.65
CA GLU A 108 -0.04 -16.07 11.78
C GLU A 108 -1.41 -16.65 12.17
N ASN A 109 -1.43 -17.92 12.60
CA ASN A 109 -2.63 -18.60 13.09
C ASN A 109 -2.85 -18.46 14.62
N ASN A 110 -1.99 -17.74 15.34
CA ASN A 110 -2.09 -17.53 16.78
C ASN A 110 -1.60 -16.12 17.15
N ILE A 111 -2.49 -15.14 17.03
CA ILE A 111 -2.20 -13.73 17.28
C ILE A 111 -2.17 -13.47 18.79
N ARG A 112 -0.99 -13.62 19.40
CA ARG A 112 -0.72 -13.33 20.82
C ARG A 112 0.40 -12.32 20.96
N GLY A 113 0.39 -11.58 22.07
CA GLY A 113 1.44 -10.63 22.40
C GLY A 113 1.00 -9.19 22.52
N SER A 114 1.93 -8.34 22.94
CA SER A 114 1.73 -6.90 23.12
C SER A 114 2.90 -6.11 22.54
N PHE A 115 2.66 -4.84 22.24
CA PHE A 115 3.72 -3.92 21.82
C PHE A 115 3.89 -2.80 22.84
N ASN A 116 5.12 -2.35 22.97
CA ASN A 116 5.51 -1.26 23.84
C ASN A 116 5.64 0.05 23.05
N GLY A 117 5.70 1.18 23.75
CA GLY A 117 5.94 2.48 23.10
C GLY A 117 7.26 2.55 22.32
N SER A 118 8.27 1.79 22.77
CA SER A 118 9.58 1.68 22.10
C SER A 118 9.51 0.94 20.77
N ASP A 119 8.50 0.07 20.60
CA ASP A 119 8.30 -0.71 19.39
C ASP A 119 7.60 0.10 18.29
N ILE A 120 7.04 1.28 18.61
CA ILE A 120 6.47 2.19 17.61
C ILE A 120 7.62 2.91 16.87
N ALA A 121 7.60 2.81 15.53
CA ALA A 121 8.56 3.46 14.65
C ALA A 121 8.45 4.98 14.73
N ARG A 122 9.59 5.67 14.80
CA ARG A 122 9.65 7.15 14.82
C ARG A 122 9.77 7.75 13.43
N GLU A 123 10.14 6.92 12.47
CA GLU A 123 10.25 7.22 11.06
C GLU A 123 9.92 5.94 10.29
N PHE A 124 9.31 6.10 9.12
CA PHE A 124 9.03 5.02 8.19
C PHE A 124 9.39 5.48 6.78
N GLU A 125 10.41 4.86 6.18
CA GLU A 125 10.86 5.15 4.81
C GLU A 125 11.13 6.65 4.56
N GLY A 126 11.79 7.31 5.51
CA GLY A 126 12.09 8.75 5.45
C GLY A 126 10.94 9.68 5.85
N ILE A 127 9.78 9.14 6.22
CA ILE A 127 8.63 9.91 6.70
C ILE A 127 8.59 9.85 8.23
N THR A 128 8.79 10.99 8.90
CA THR A 128 8.73 11.06 10.36
C THR A 128 7.32 10.74 10.88
N ASN A 129 7.21 9.90 11.90
CA ASN A 129 5.97 9.59 12.61
C ASN A 129 5.63 10.73 13.59
N SER A 130 5.01 11.77 13.04
CA SER A 130 4.59 12.99 13.73
C SER A 130 3.17 13.39 13.29
N PRO A 131 2.47 14.26 14.05
CA PRO A 131 1.09 14.67 13.74
C PRO A 131 0.87 15.10 12.29
N GLU A 132 1.81 15.84 11.72
CA GLU A 132 1.75 16.40 10.36
C GLU A 132 1.73 15.30 9.29
N ASN A 133 2.32 14.15 9.57
CA ASN A 133 2.48 13.03 8.65
C ASN A 133 1.51 11.88 8.92
N ILE A 134 0.70 11.92 9.99
CA ILE A 134 -0.19 10.80 10.37
C ILE A 134 -1.10 10.38 9.21
N GLY A 135 -1.68 11.36 8.50
CA GLY A 135 -2.55 11.07 7.36
C GLY A 135 -1.83 10.27 6.27
N ARG A 136 -0.66 10.75 5.83
CA ARG A 136 0.17 10.09 4.80
C ARG A 136 0.63 8.70 5.25
N LEU A 137 1.07 8.56 6.50
CA LEU A 137 1.49 7.28 7.07
C LEU A 137 0.32 6.28 7.17
N PHE A 138 -0.87 6.77 7.49
CA PHE A 138 -2.06 5.93 7.53
C PHE A 138 -2.49 5.50 6.12
N ASP A 139 -2.40 6.36 5.11
CA ASP A 139 -2.71 6.00 3.71
C ASP A 139 -1.79 4.86 3.20
N ILE A 140 -0.50 4.89 3.58
CA ILE A 140 0.46 3.79 3.35
C ILE A 140 -0.01 2.51 4.07
N HIS A 141 -0.36 2.63 5.35
CA HIS A 141 -0.83 1.52 6.15
C HIS A 141 -2.10 0.88 5.56
N ALA A 142 -3.10 1.67 5.18
CA ALA A 142 -4.36 1.21 4.60
C ALA A 142 -4.15 0.39 3.32
N GLY A 143 -3.10 0.68 2.55
CA GLY A 143 -2.72 -0.10 1.37
C GLY A 143 -2.19 -1.50 1.69
N ILE A 144 -1.72 -1.78 2.92
CA ILE A 144 -1.19 -3.08 3.36
C ILE A 144 -2.17 -3.80 4.30
N GLY A 145 -2.65 -3.09 5.32
CA GLY A 145 -3.52 -3.56 6.38
C GLY A 145 -2.84 -4.49 7.39
N PHE A 146 -3.65 -4.97 8.33
CA PHE A 146 -3.20 -5.85 9.43
C PHE A 146 -2.58 -7.16 8.93
N GLU A 147 -3.30 -7.89 8.08
CA GLU A 147 -2.88 -9.23 7.63
C GLU A 147 -1.56 -9.18 6.85
N GLY A 148 -1.36 -8.15 6.03
CA GLY A 148 -0.10 -7.96 5.30
C GLY A 148 1.09 -7.69 6.21
N ASN A 149 0.86 -7.07 7.37
CA ASN A 149 1.90 -6.80 8.36
C ASN A 149 2.10 -7.93 9.38
N LEU A 150 1.11 -8.82 9.56
CA LEU A 150 1.18 -9.88 10.57
C LEU A 150 2.37 -10.81 10.35
N ALA A 151 2.60 -11.25 9.11
CA ALA A 151 3.73 -12.10 8.74
C ALA A 151 5.07 -11.48 9.17
N ARG A 152 5.28 -10.20 8.79
CA ARG A 152 6.47 -9.41 9.16
C ARG A 152 6.65 -9.34 10.67
N LEU A 153 5.57 -9.08 11.41
CA LEU A 153 5.62 -8.94 12.87
C LEU A 153 5.92 -10.27 13.57
N VAL A 154 5.36 -11.38 13.07
CA VAL A 154 5.66 -12.74 13.55
C VAL A 154 7.15 -13.04 13.38
N GLU A 155 7.69 -12.77 12.19
CA GLU A 155 9.10 -13.01 11.86
C GLU A 155 10.04 -12.14 12.70
N ALA A 156 9.80 -10.83 12.76
CA ALA A 156 10.59 -9.89 13.56
C ALA A 156 10.57 -10.21 15.07
N THR A 157 9.51 -10.88 15.54
CA THR A 157 9.36 -11.27 16.95
C THR A 157 10.02 -12.63 17.25
N ASN A 158 9.91 -13.58 16.33
CA ASN A 158 10.40 -14.95 16.52
C ASN A 158 11.82 -15.18 15.98
N ASN A 159 12.44 -14.18 15.35
CA ASN A 159 13.79 -14.27 14.79
C ASN A 159 13.94 -15.48 13.83
N ILE A 160 12.88 -15.78 13.07
CA ILE A 160 12.79 -16.95 12.18
C ILE A 160 13.70 -16.72 10.96
N SER A 161 14.40 -17.77 10.53
CA SER A 161 15.20 -17.75 9.30
C SER A 161 14.33 -17.39 8.09
N PRO A 162 14.78 -16.48 7.22
CA PRO A 162 13.97 -16.00 6.11
C PRO A 162 13.49 -17.13 5.19
N THR A 163 12.20 -17.11 4.80
CA THR A 163 11.60 -18.16 3.95
C THR A 163 11.70 -17.89 2.44
N GLY A 164 12.12 -16.68 2.04
CA GLY A 164 12.19 -16.26 0.64
C GLY A 164 13.51 -16.61 -0.06
N ILE A 165 13.60 -16.24 -1.34
CA ILE A 165 14.86 -16.18 -2.10
C ILE A 165 14.99 -14.78 -2.68
N LYS A 166 16.05 -14.06 -2.30
CA LYS A 166 16.36 -12.73 -2.83
C LYS A 166 16.99 -12.91 -4.21
N PHE A 167 16.51 -12.17 -5.21
CA PHE A 167 17.06 -12.28 -6.55
C PHE A 167 18.51 -11.76 -6.56
N VAL A 168 19.46 -12.56 -7.05
CA VAL A 168 20.87 -12.17 -7.08
C VAL A 168 21.17 -11.49 -8.40
N VAL A 169 21.45 -10.19 -8.35
CA VAL A 169 21.84 -9.40 -9.51
C VAL A 169 23.34 -9.58 -9.73
N ASN A 170 23.72 -10.34 -10.76
CA ASN A 170 25.12 -10.44 -11.19
C ASN A 170 25.50 -9.27 -12.11
N GLN A 171 26.78 -9.15 -12.50
CA GLN A 171 27.27 -8.01 -13.29
C GLN A 171 26.59 -7.87 -14.65
N SER A 172 26.32 -8.97 -15.37
CA SER A 172 25.65 -8.90 -16.66
C SER A 172 24.16 -8.54 -16.52
N ALA A 173 23.48 -9.07 -15.50
CA ALA A 173 22.12 -8.70 -15.14
C ALA A 173 22.03 -7.22 -14.76
N ALA A 174 22.98 -6.69 -13.99
CA ALA A 174 23.01 -5.29 -13.59
C ALA A 174 23.06 -4.36 -14.81
N ALA A 175 23.93 -4.65 -15.79
CA ALA A 175 24.02 -3.86 -17.02
C ALA A 175 22.69 -3.86 -17.79
N THR A 176 22.04 -5.02 -17.91
CA THR A 176 20.73 -5.11 -18.58
C THR A 176 19.62 -4.40 -17.82
N ILE A 177 19.58 -4.52 -16.49
CA ILE A 177 18.61 -3.84 -15.63
C ILE A 177 18.77 -2.32 -15.75
N LEU A 178 20.00 -1.80 -15.65
CA LEU A 178 20.28 -0.36 -15.71
C LEU A 178 20.00 0.25 -17.10
N ALA A 179 19.97 -0.57 -18.15
CA ALA A 179 19.54 -0.16 -19.49
C ALA A 179 18.00 -0.17 -19.68
N ALA A 180 17.23 -0.65 -18.70
CA ALA A 180 15.77 -0.73 -18.78
C ALA A 180 15.06 0.63 -18.98
N PRO A 181 15.48 1.73 -18.34
CA PRO A 181 14.86 3.04 -18.56
C PRO A 181 14.94 3.50 -20.02
N GLN A 182 16.09 3.30 -20.69
CA GLN A 182 16.21 3.64 -22.12
C GLN A 182 15.36 2.72 -23.00
N ARG A 183 15.23 1.43 -22.66
CA ARG A 183 14.33 0.52 -23.38
C ARG A 183 12.87 0.96 -23.26
N ALA A 184 12.44 1.30 -22.05
CA ALA A 184 11.08 1.78 -21.80
C ALA A 184 10.80 3.10 -22.52
N ALA A 185 11.75 4.04 -22.54
CA ALA A 185 11.61 5.29 -23.28
C ALA A 185 11.36 5.05 -24.77
N ARG A 186 12.16 4.18 -25.41
CA ARG A 186 11.94 3.80 -26.81
C ARG A 186 10.62 3.08 -27.04
N PHE A 187 10.18 2.24 -26.10
CA PHE A 187 8.89 1.54 -26.22
C PHE A 187 7.72 2.53 -26.19
N VAL A 188 7.71 3.46 -25.23
CA VAL A 188 6.63 4.45 -25.05
C VAL A 188 6.45 5.33 -26.30
N GLU A 189 7.52 5.62 -27.03
CA GLU A 189 7.50 6.37 -28.29
C GLU A 189 7.17 5.52 -29.52
N SER A 190 7.10 4.20 -29.38
CA SER A 190 6.86 3.28 -30.48
C SER A 190 5.38 2.98 -30.72
N GLU A 191 5.06 2.56 -31.96
CA GLU A 191 3.71 2.09 -32.32
C GLU A 191 3.25 0.90 -31.46
N HIS A 192 4.18 0.06 -30.96
CA HIS A 192 3.85 -1.07 -30.10
C HIS A 192 3.18 -0.64 -28.78
N CYS A 193 3.54 0.52 -28.24
CA CYS A 193 2.87 1.08 -27.06
C CYS A 193 1.42 1.46 -27.39
N SER A 194 1.17 2.07 -28.56
CA SER A 194 -0.17 2.41 -29.02
C SER A 194 -1.03 1.16 -29.26
N VAL A 195 -0.46 0.09 -29.83
CA VAL A 195 -1.13 -1.19 -30.02
C VAL A 195 -1.51 -1.81 -28.67
N LEU A 196 -0.56 -1.90 -27.73
CA LEU A 196 -0.82 -2.42 -26.39
C LEU A 196 -1.93 -1.64 -25.68
N LYS A 197 -1.89 -0.30 -25.75
CA LYS A 197 -2.94 0.54 -25.18
C LYS A 197 -4.30 0.27 -25.83
N ALA A 198 -4.36 0.18 -27.15
CA ALA A 198 -5.62 -0.07 -27.87
C ALA A 198 -6.23 -1.43 -27.50
N GLU A 199 -5.42 -2.47 -27.35
CA GLU A 199 -5.86 -3.81 -26.92
C GLU A 199 -6.51 -3.76 -25.52
N LEU A 200 -5.86 -3.07 -24.57
CA LEU A 200 -6.38 -2.92 -23.19
C LEU A 200 -7.62 -2.01 -23.13
N ASP A 201 -7.63 -0.91 -23.89
CA ASP A 201 -8.78 0.00 -24.00
C ASP A 201 -10.01 -0.71 -24.61
N ALA A 202 -9.80 -1.63 -25.55
CA ALA A 202 -10.85 -2.44 -26.14
C ALA A 202 -11.49 -3.38 -25.10
N GLN A 203 -10.69 -3.99 -24.22
CA GLN A 203 -11.23 -4.82 -23.13
C GLN A 203 -12.02 -4.00 -22.12
N VAL A 204 -11.51 -2.81 -21.73
CA VAL A 204 -12.25 -1.89 -20.86
C VAL A 204 -13.58 -1.46 -21.50
N SER A 205 -13.58 -1.20 -22.80
CA SER A 205 -14.80 -0.83 -23.54
C SER A 205 -15.80 -1.99 -23.58
N ARG A 206 -15.32 -3.21 -23.84
CA ARG A 206 -16.14 -4.44 -23.89
C ARG A 206 -16.82 -4.74 -22.55
N PHE A 207 -16.11 -4.57 -21.44
CA PHE A 207 -16.59 -4.90 -20.09
C PHE A 207 -16.94 -3.66 -19.25
N ARG A 208 -17.23 -2.53 -19.90
CA ARG A 208 -17.46 -1.24 -19.22
C ARG A 208 -18.52 -1.33 -18.12
N SER A 209 -19.67 -1.95 -18.41
CA SER A 209 -20.77 -2.06 -17.46
C SER A 209 -20.37 -2.89 -16.24
N GLU A 210 -19.67 -4.00 -16.46
CA GLU A 210 -19.21 -4.91 -15.42
C GLU A 210 -18.09 -4.31 -14.57
N ILE A 211 -17.19 -3.54 -15.17
CA ILE A 211 -16.18 -2.76 -14.44
C ILE A 211 -16.84 -1.75 -13.50
N LEU A 212 -17.89 -1.05 -13.96
CA LEU A 212 -18.65 -0.11 -13.12
C LEU A 212 -19.40 -0.81 -11.98
N LEU A 213 -19.96 -2.00 -12.22
CA LEU A 213 -20.58 -2.80 -11.15
C LEU A 213 -19.53 -3.30 -10.15
N ALA A 214 -18.40 -3.80 -10.63
CA ALA A 214 -17.30 -4.27 -9.79
C ALA A 214 -16.72 -3.12 -8.95
N ALA A 215 -16.70 -1.89 -9.47
CA ALA A 215 -16.24 -0.71 -8.74
C ALA A 215 -17.03 -0.43 -7.45
N LEU A 216 -18.28 -0.92 -7.35
CA LEU A 216 -19.14 -0.80 -6.16
C LEU A 216 -18.82 -1.85 -5.07
N ILE A 217 -17.97 -2.84 -5.35
CA ILE A 217 -17.58 -3.84 -4.35
C ILE A 217 -16.77 -3.15 -3.24
N GLU A 218 -17.25 -3.22 -2.00
CA GLU A 218 -16.60 -2.60 -0.84
C GLU A 218 -15.20 -3.14 -0.59
N ASN A 219 -15.03 -4.47 -0.70
CA ASN A 219 -13.75 -5.12 -0.49
C ASN A 219 -12.78 -4.79 -1.64
N VAL A 220 -11.81 -3.91 -1.36
CA VAL A 220 -10.81 -3.41 -2.32
C VAL A 220 -10.05 -4.53 -3.02
N ASN A 221 -9.69 -5.60 -2.29
CA ASN A 221 -8.94 -6.73 -2.85
C ASN A 221 -9.79 -7.57 -3.80
N VAL A 222 -11.08 -7.73 -3.52
CA VAL A 222 -12.01 -8.44 -4.41
C VAL A 222 -12.29 -7.58 -5.63
N ARG A 223 -12.61 -6.29 -5.42
CA ARG A 223 -12.81 -5.31 -6.49
C ARG A 223 -11.67 -5.27 -7.49
N GLY A 224 -10.42 -5.11 -7.01
CA GLY A 224 -9.23 -5.07 -7.85
C GLY A 224 -9.11 -6.32 -8.70
N ARG A 225 -9.11 -7.50 -8.07
CA ARG A 225 -9.00 -8.79 -8.77
C ARG A 225 -10.08 -9.04 -9.81
N VAL A 226 -11.31 -8.63 -9.55
CA VAL A 226 -12.40 -8.78 -10.53
C VAL A 226 -12.15 -7.91 -11.75
N ILE A 227 -11.78 -6.64 -11.55
CA ILE A 227 -11.53 -5.71 -12.66
C ILE A 227 -10.27 -6.10 -13.44
N GLU A 228 -9.20 -6.48 -12.76
CA GLU A 228 -7.99 -7.07 -13.35
C GLU A 228 -8.37 -8.24 -14.27
N TYR A 229 -9.13 -9.21 -13.75
CA TYR A 229 -9.53 -10.38 -14.52
C TYR A 229 -10.46 -10.08 -15.70
N LEU A 230 -11.35 -9.09 -15.57
CA LEU A 230 -12.20 -8.64 -16.68
C LEU A 230 -11.36 -8.07 -17.84
N ILE A 231 -10.23 -7.41 -17.53
CA ILE A 231 -9.38 -6.76 -18.53
C ILE A 231 -8.34 -7.72 -19.11
N SER A 232 -7.69 -8.52 -18.28
CA SER A 232 -6.50 -9.30 -18.68
C SER A 232 -6.60 -10.81 -18.46
N GLY A 233 -7.68 -11.31 -17.85
CA GLY A 233 -7.87 -12.75 -17.67
C GLY A 233 -7.91 -13.48 -19.01
N GLU A 234 -7.58 -14.77 -19.05
CA GLU A 234 -7.59 -15.56 -20.29
C GLU A 234 -8.77 -16.55 -20.35
N ASP A 235 -9.26 -17.06 -19.21
CA ASP A 235 -10.37 -18.00 -19.16
C ASP A 235 -11.72 -17.26 -19.28
N GLU A 236 -12.29 -17.37 -20.49
CA GLU A 236 -13.56 -16.78 -20.89
C GLU A 236 -14.75 -17.40 -20.14
N ALA A 237 -14.72 -18.68 -19.77
CA ALA A 237 -15.82 -19.30 -19.03
C ALA A 237 -15.94 -18.68 -17.64
N LEU A 238 -14.82 -18.58 -16.93
CA LEU A 238 -14.76 -17.88 -15.64
C LEU A 238 -15.13 -16.39 -15.78
N ARG A 239 -14.75 -15.74 -16.88
CA ARG A 239 -15.13 -14.35 -17.15
C ARG A 239 -16.65 -14.21 -17.28
N GLN A 240 -17.30 -15.10 -18.02
CA GLN A 240 -18.76 -15.11 -18.16
C GLN A 240 -19.48 -15.39 -16.83
N GLU A 241 -18.93 -16.29 -16.00
CA GLU A 241 -19.46 -16.52 -14.64
C GLU A 241 -19.36 -15.26 -13.76
N LEU A 242 -18.23 -14.54 -13.81
CA LEU A 242 -18.06 -13.28 -13.10
C LEU A 242 -19.05 -12.21 -13.58
N VAL A 243 -19.23 -12.07 -14.89
CA VAL A 243 -20.21 -11.16 -15.50
C VAL A 243 -21.63 -11.48 -15.01
N ALA A 244 -22.00 -12.77 -15.02
CA ALA A 244 -23.31 -13.22 -14.56
C ALA A 244 -23.50 -12.95 -13.05
N ALA A 245 -22.48 -13.20 -12.23
CA ALA A 245 -22.52 -12.95 -10.79
C ALA A 245 -22.68 -11.46 -10.46
N LEU A 246 -21.94 -10.58 -11.15
CA LEU A 246 -22.04 -9.13 -10.99
C LEU A 246 -23.45 -8.61 -11.35
N LYS A 247 -24.05 -9.13 -12.43
CA LYS A 247 -25.40 -8.76 -12.86
C LYS A 247 -26.50 -9.29 -11.93
N ALA A 248 -26.28 -10.45 -11.30
CA ALA A 248 -27.24 -11.09 -10.41
C ALA A 248 -27.29 -10.49 -9.00
N GLY A 249 -26.31 -9.64 -8.62
CA GLY A 249 -26.32 -8.82 -7.39
C GLY A 249 -26.17 -9.57 -6.05
N ASN A 250 -26.51 -10.86 -5.95
CA ASN A 250 -26.69 -11.54 -4.66
C ASN A 250 -26.17 -13.00 -4.56
N LYS A 251 -25.48 -13.56 -5.56
CA LYS A 251 -25.01 -14.98 -5.52
C LYS A 251 -23.56 -15.20 -5.10
N GLY A 252 -22.86 -14.15 -4.66
CA GLY A 252 -21.43 -14.22 -4.35
C GLY A 252 -20.58 -14.40 -5.61
N LEU A 253 -19.33 -13.92 -5.56
CA LEU A 253 -18.41 -14.05 -6.70
C LEU A 253 -17.77 -15.45 -6.69
N PRO A 254 -17.55 -16.07 -7.87
CA PRO A 254 -16.82 -17.33 -7.96
C PRO A 254 -15.43 -17.18 -7.34
N ARG A 255 -14.90 -18.26 -6.75
CA ARG A 255 -13.53 -18.27 -6.25
C ARG A 255 -12.58 -18.40 -7.43
N PHE A 256 -11.79 -17.37 -7.70
CA PHE A 256 -10.70 -17.43 -8.65
C PHE A 256 -9.39 -16.99 -8.00
N LYS A 257 -8.29 -17.56 -8.48
CA LYS A 257 -6.94 -17.18 -8.09
C LYS A 257 -6.31 -16.46 -9.27
N THR A 258 -5.83 -15.24 -9.05
CA THR A 258 -4.89 -14.60 -9.96
C THR A 258 -3.50 -15.21 -9.73
N ALA A 259 -2.73 -15.39 -10.80
CA ALA A 259 -1.37 -15.87 -10.69
C ALA A 259 -0.52 -14.83 -9.94
N ASN A 260 0.43 -15.27 -9.12
CA ASN A 260 1.39 -14.38 -8.46
C ASN A 260 2.51 -14.00 -9.45
N THR A 261 2.20 -13.40 -10.59
CA THR A 261 3.15 -12.90 -11.61
C THR A 261 3.59 -11.47 -11.30
N LEU A 262 4.36 -10.83 -12.20
CA LEU A 262 4.75 -9.43 -12.08
C LEU A 262 3.67 -8.48 -12.61
N GLY A 263 3.08 -8.80 -13.78
CA GLY A 263 1.90 -8.14 -14.32
C GLY A 263 0.73 -9.09 -14.53
N ASP A 264 -0.40 -8.53 -14.94
CA ASP A 264 -1.66 -9.22 -15.19
C ASP A 264 -1.88 -9.54 -16.68
N TYR A 265 -1.19 -8.81 -17.57
CA TYR A 265 -1.26 -8.99 -19.02
C TYR A 265 0.15 -9.03 -19.61
N THR A 266 0.40 -9.97 -20.52
CA THR A 266 1.68 -10.08 -21.22
C THR A 266 1.49 -9.93 -22.73
N ARG A 267 2.44 -9.26 -23.38
CA ARG A 267 2.43 -9.11 -24.83
C ARG A 267 3.84 -9.10 -25.38
N ALA A 268 4.11 -9.99 -26.33
CA ALA A 268 5.36 -10.04 -27.07
C ALA A 268 5.24 -9.28 -28.39
N PHE A 269 6.21 -8.40 -28.65
CA PHE A 269 6.46 -7.70 -29.90
C PHE A 269 7.81 -8.15 -30.46
N PRO A 270 8.15 -7.86 -31.73
CA PRO A 270 9.44 -8.29 -32.28
C PRO A 270 10.66 -7.85 -31.46
N ALA A 271 10.62 -6.65 -30.86
CA ALA A 271 11.73 -6.08 -30.08
C ALA A 271 11.48 -5.98 -28.57
N TYR A 272 10.27 -6.32 -28.10
CA TYR A 272 9.86 -6.06 -26.71
C TYR A 272 9.04 -7.22 -26.15
N ASP A 273 9.29 -7.55 -24.88
CA ASP A 273 8.44 -8.44 -24.09
C ASP A 273 7.85 -7.59 -22.97
N THR A 274 6.54 -7.40 -22.99
CA THR A 274 5.85 -6.52 -22.05
C THR A 274 5.17 -7.34 -20.95
N GLU A 275 5.31 -6.85 -19.73
CA GLU A 275 4.46 -7.19 -18.59
C GLU A 275 3.65 -5.94 -18.27
N THR A 276 2.34 -6.06 -18.12
CA THR A 276 1.45 -4.94 -17.79
C THR A 276 0.62 -5.29 -16.57
N ASP A 277 0.78 -4.51 -15.50
CA ASP A 277 0.00 -4.61 -14.29
C ASP A 277 -1.21 -3.65 -14.36
N VAL A 278 -2.41 -4.20 -14.17
CA VAL A 278 -3.67 -3.46 -14.28
C VAL A 278 -4.06 -2.96 -12.89
N LYS A 279 -4.34 -1.66 -12.78
CA LYS A 279 -4.65 -1.03 -11.50
C LYS A 279 -5.88 -0.15 -11.61
N THR A 280 -6.89 -0.45 -10.80
CA THR A 280 -8.09 0.38 -10.72
C THR A 280 -7.94 1.45 -9.65
N LYS A 281 -8.23 2.70 -10.01
CA LYS A 281 -8.28 3.82 -9.08
C LYS A 281 -9.69 4.38 -9.00
N ILE A 282 -10.32 4.23 -7.83
CA ILE A 282 -11.57 4.94 -7.53
C ILE A 282 -11.21 6.39 -7.21
N MET A 283 -11.58 7.33 -8.07
CA MET A 283 -11.02 8.69 -8.05
C MET A 283 -11.37 9.46 -6.77
N ILE A 284 -12.56 9.20 -6.21
CA ILE A 284 -13.03 9.79 -4.96
C ILE A 284 -12.36 9.21 -3.71
N LEU A 285 -11.65 8.08 -3.81
CA LEU A 285 -11.03 7.42 -2.67
C LEU A 285 -9.54 7.77 -2.57
N SER A 286 -9.13 8.21 -1.39
CA SER A 286 -7.72 8.33 -1.03
C SER A 286 -7.18 6.92 -0.72
N SER A 287 -6.34 6.38 -1.60
CA SER A 287 -5.77 5.04 -1.46
C SER A 287 -4.42 4.98 -2.14
N ASN A 288 -3.45 4.36 -1.47
CA ASN A 288 -2.10 4.10 -1.99
C ASN A 288 -2.01 2.63 -2.42
N PRO A 289 -2.21 2.32 -3.72
CA PRO A 289 -2.19 0.94 -4.16
C PRO A 289 -0.79 0.34 -4.04
N LYS A 290 -0.74 -0.95 -3.69
CA LYS A 290 0.47 -1.75 -3.88
C LYS A 290 0.81 -1.79 -5.36
N ALA A 291 2.09 -1.63 -5.65
CA ALA A 291 2.61 -1.56 -7.00
C ALA A 291 3.23 -2.92 -7.38
N TYR A 292 4.52 -3.15 -7.08
CA TYR A 292 5.22 -4.37 -7.52
C TYR A 292 6.17 -4.92 -6.46
N ASN A 293 6.52 -6.21 -6.59
CA ASN A 293 7.60 -6.80 -5.80
C ASN A 293 8.95 -6.48 -6.44
N LEU A 294 9.92 -6.07 -5.63
CA LEU A 294 11.22 -5.60 -6.11
C LEU A 294 12.05 -6.70 -6.75
N ASP A 295 12.08 -7.92 -6.18
CA ASP A 295 12.86 -9.02 -6.74
C ASP A 295 12.28 -9.54 -8.06
N LYS A 296 10.95 -9.68 -8.16
CA LYS A 296 10.28 -10.05 -9.42
C LYS A 296 10.53 -9.02 -10.53
N MET A 297 10.50 -7.74 -10.15
CA MET A 297 10.80 -6.65 -11.08
C MET A 297 12.24 -6.74 -11.57
N LEU A 298 13.22 -6.91 -10.67
CA LEU A 298 14.63 -7.05 -11.06
C LEU A 298 14.86 -8.28 -11.94
N GLU A 299 14.24 -9.42 -11.61
CA GLU A 299 14.29 -10.65 -12.39
C GLU A 299 13.78 -10.42 -13.81
N PHE A 300 12.60 -9.81 -13.96
CA PHE A 300 12.04 -9.49 -15.28
C PHE A 300 12.93 -8.54 -16.09
N LEU A 301 13.50 -7.52 -15.44
CA LEU A 301 14.35 -6.54 -16.09
C LEU A 301 15.70 -7.10 -16.58
N THR A 302 16.05 -8.34 -16.23
CA THR A 302 17.22 -9.02 -16.80
C THR A 302 17.03 -9.46 -18.24
N ASN A 303 15.78 -9.56 -18.73
CA ASN A 303 15.52 -9.78 -20.14
C ASN A 303 15.85 -8.49 -20.92
N SER A 304 16.71 -8.59 -21.93
CA SER A 304 17.11 -7.46 -22.79
C SER A 304 15.97 -6.86 -23.63
N ARG A 305 14.81 -7.52 -23.72
CA ARG A 305 13.59 -7.05 -24.38
C ARG A 305 12.51 -6.58 -23.38
N SER A 306 12.75 -6.67 -22.08
CA SER A 306 11.75 -6.36 -21.05
C SER A 306 11.29 -4.91 -21.07
N VAL A 307 9.97 -4.73 -20.94
CA VAL A 307 9.32 -3.44 -20.67
C VAL A 307 8.19 -3.67 -19.67
N PHE A 308 8.24 -3.03 -18.50
CA PHE A 308 7.20 -3.14 -17.47
C PHE A 308 6.30 -1.90 -17.48
N MET A 309 4.99 -2.13 -17.59
CA MET A 309 3.96 -1.11 -17.77
C MET A 309 2.90 -1.20 -16.67
N PHE A 310 2.28 -0.06 -16.37
CA PHE A 310 1.04 0.03 -15.60
C PHE A 310 -0.08 0.50 -16.50
N TYR A 311 -1.21 -0.19 -16.44
CA TYR A 311 -2.44 0.24 -17.06
C TYR A 311 -3.44 0.64 -15.98
N PHE A 312 -3.62 1.94 -15.79
CA PHE A 312 -4.54 2.47 -14.80
C PHE A 312 -5.93 2.69 -15.40
N VAL A 313 -6.95 2.26 -14.67
CA VAL A 313 -8.35 2.53 -14.98
C VAL A 313 -8.93 3.43 -13.89
N GLY A 314 -9.18 4.69 -14.24
CA GLY A 314 -9.81 5.66 -13.35
C GLY A 314 -11.32 5.53 -13.37
N VAL A 315 -11.93 5.36 -12.20
CA VAL A 315 -13.38 5.14 -12.08
C VAL A 315 -13.99 6.11 -11.07
N ASP A 316 -15.06 6.76 -11.51
CA ASP A 316 -16.01 7.52 -10.69
C ASP A 316 -17.33 6.74 -10.57
N PRO A 317 -18.19 7.09 -9.60
CA PRO A 317 -19.55 6.54 -9.54
C PRO A 317 -20.26 6.68 -10.89
N GLY A 318 -20.55 5.56 -11.54
CA GLY A 318 -21.29 5.49 -12.80
C GLY A 318 -20.49 5.80 -14.08
N LYS A 319 -19.18 6.12 -14.02
CA LYS A 319 -18.37 6.36 -15.22
C LYS A 319 -16.91 5.96 -15.09
N ILE A 320 -16.32 5.51 -16.19
CA ILE A 320 -14.87 5.42 -16.34
C ILE A 320 -14.38 6.82 -16.73
N VAL A 321 -13.47 7.38 -15.95
CA VAL A 321 -12.94 8.73 -16.13
C VAL A 321 -11.92 8.76 -17.27
N ASN A 322 -10.91 7.90 -17.18
CA ASN A 322 -9.89 7.74 -18.21
C ASN A 322 -9.13 6.42 -18.01
N THR A 323 -8.41 5.99 -19.05
CA THR A 323 -7.43 4.89 -19.00
C THR A 323 -6.06 5.40 -19.42
N VAL A 324 -5.03 5.02 -18.68
CA VAL A 324 -3.66 5.48 -18.95
C VAL A 324 -2.67 4.32 -18.89
N LEU A 325 -1.87 4.17 -19.93
CA LEU A 325 -0.79 3.20 -20.03
C LEU A 325 0.54 3.94 -19.86
N VAL A 326 1.30 3.64 -18.82
CA VAL A 326 2.59 4.29 -18.51
C VAL A 326 3.64 3.27 -18.13
N SER A 327 4.90 3.58 -18.41
CA SER A 327 6.01 2.75 -17.91
C SER A 327 6.13 2.84 -16.38
N MET A 328 6.65 1.80 -15.75
CA MET A 328 7.09 1.86 -14.34
C MET A 328 8.07 3.02 -14.06
N PHE A 329 8.76 3.52 -15.08
CA PHE A 329 9.74 4.62 -14.98
C PHE A 329 9.16 6.00 -15.31
N GLN A 330 7.84 6.13 -15.48
CA GLN A 330 7.21 7.43 -15.70
C GLN A 330 7.58 8.38 -14.54
N GLU A 331 8.03 9.59 -14.87
CA GLU A 331 8.72 10.49 -13.94
C GLU A 331 7.92 10.79 -12.65
N LYS A 332 6.63 11.13 -12.78
CA LYS A 332 5.77 11.45 -11.62
C LYS A 332 5.48 10.20 -10.79
N LEU A 333 5.23 9.07 -11.44
CA LEU A 333 4.97 7.78 -10.81
C LEU A 333 6.19 7.28 -10.04
N LEU A 334 7.38 7.41 -10.63
CA LEU A 334 8.66 7.02 -10.04
C LEU A 334 8.93 7.82 -8.77
N ARG A 335 8.74 9.15 -8.80
CA ARG A 335 8.88 10.04 -7.64
C ARG A 335 7.86 9.74 -6.54
N ALA A 336 6.66 9.32 -6.93
CA ALA A 336 5.59 8.92 -6.04
C ALA A 336 5.71 7.46 -5.54
N THR A 337 6.81 6.76 -5.87
CA THR A 337 7.03 5.38 -5.44
C THR A 337 7.58 5.35 -4.02
N ILE A 338 6.81 4.71 -3.13
CA ILE A 338 7.21 4.40 -1.77
C ILE A 338 7.82 3.00 -1.77
N LEU A 339 9.11 2.92 -1.46
CA LEU A 339 9.78 1.64 -1.23
C LEU A 339 9.37 1.12 0.15
N LEU A 340 8.87 -0.11 0.23
CA LEU A 340 8.57 -0.77 1.49
C LEU A 340 9.64 -1.84 1.72
N LYS A 341 10.82 -1.39 2.18
CA LYS A 341 12.03 -2.20 2.33
C LYS A 341 11.96 -3.07 3.58
N HIS A 342 11.17 -2.64 4.56
CA HIS A 342 10.92 -3.37 5.80
C HIS A 342 9.90 -4.51 5.61
N TRP A 343 10.25 -5.50 4.79
CA TRP A 343 9.63 -6.82 4.83
C TRP A 343 10.57 -7.81 5.53
N SER A 344 10.88 -7.51 6.80
CA SER A 344 11.75 -8.34 7.63
C SER A 344 11.19 -9.77 7.74
N GLY A 345 11.90 -10.73 7.15
CA GLY A 345 11.69 -12.18 7.29
C GLY A 345 11.24 -12.93 6.03
N ARG A 346 10.91 -12.22 4.94
CA ARG A 346 11.09 -12.77 3.59
C ARG A 346 12.50 -12.41 3.16
N ASN A 347 13.27 -13.36 2.63
CA ASN A 347 14.56 -13.06 1.99
C ASN A 347 14.24 -12.35 0.66
N SER A 348 13.77 -11.11 0.72
CA SER A 348 13.36 -10.32 -0.43
C SER A 348 13.62 -8.85 -0.13
N ARG A 349 13.76 -8.04 -1.17
CA ARG A 349 13.96 -6.58 -1.07
C ARG A 349 12.70 -5.83 -0.64
N GLY A 350 11.56 -6.52 -0.61
CA GLY A 350 10.25 -5.95 -0.29
C GLY A 350 9.39 -5.66 -1.52
N VAL A 351 8.46 -4.72 -1.35
CA VAL A 351 7.49 -4.31 -2.38
C VAL A 351 7.44 -2.78 -2.46
N THR A 352 6.78 -2.27 -3.49
CA THR A 352 6.53 -0.84 -3.67
C THR A 352 5.04 -0.52 -3.51
N GLN A 353 4.76 0.73 -3.18
CA GLN A 353 3.45 1.35 -3.23
C GLN A 353 3.54 2.66 -4.00
N PHE A 354 2.45 3.09 -4.60
CA PHE A 354 2.35 4.43 -5.19
C PHE A 354 1.53 5.35 -4.30
N GLU A 355 1.91 6.62 -4.24
CA GLU A 355 1.01 7.65 -3.74
C GLU A 355 -0.19 7.78 -4.67
N GLY A 356 -1.40 7.58 -4.13
CA GLY A 356 -2.63 7.57 -4.91
C GLY A 356 -2.93 8.88 -5.63
N ALA A 357 -2.46 10.00 -5.10
CA ALA A 357 -2.61 11.33 -5.70
C ALA A 357 -1.86 11.42 -7.04
N ALA A 358 -0.66 10.86 -7.14
CA ALA A 358 0.09 10.86 -8.39
C ALA A 358 -0.61 10.03 -9.48
N ILE A 359 -1.26 8.93 -9.11
CA ILE A 359 -2.07 8.13 -10.04
C ILE A 359 -3.32 8.92 -10.48
N ASN A 360 -3.99 9.61 -9.55
CA ASN A 360 -5.13 10.47 -9.89
C ASN A 360 -4.72 11.52 -10.93
N ASP A 361 -3.61 12.21 -10.70
CA ASP A 361 -3.09 13.23 -11.60
C ASP A 361 -2.74 12.66 -12.97
N LEU A 362 -2.13 11.46 -13.02
CA LEU A 362 -1.81 10.78 -14.28
C LEU A 362 -3.05 10.33 -15.05
N ILE A 363 -4.11 9.93 -14.37
CA ILE A 363 -5.38 9.56 -15.01
C ILE A 363 -6.05 10.81 -15.61
N VAL A 364 -6.08 11.92 -14.86
CA VAL A 364 -6.74 13.16 -15.28
C VAL A 364 -5.92 13.89 -16.35
N GLN A 365 -4.60 13.92 -16.21
CA GLN A 365 -3.66 14.56 -17.12
C GLN A 365 -2.49 13.60 -17.45
N PRO A 366 -2.69 12.69 -18.40
CA PRO A 366 -1.66 11.73 -18.79
C PRO A 366 -0.38 12.42 -19.26
N VAL A 367 0.73 12.02 -18.63
CA VAL A 367 2.09 12.40 -19.05
C VAL A 367 2.95 11.14 -19.07
N PHE A 368 3.78 11.00 -20.11
CA PHE A 368 4.47 9.75 -20.41
C PHE A 368 6.00 9.86 -20.32
N ALA A 369 6.52 11.05 -19.97
CA ALA A 369 7.95 11.31 -19.89
C ALA A 369 8.65 10.38 -18.88
N ILE A 370 9.84 9.93 -19.26
CA ILE A 370 10.74 9.12 -18.46
C ILE A 370 12.04 9.90 -18.30
N ASN A 371 12.41 10.19 -17.06
CA ASN A 371 13.75 10.70 -16.75
C ASN A 371 14.67 9.48 -16.55
N THR A 372 15.48 9.17 -17.56
CA THR A 372 16.33 7.97 -17.55
C THR A 372 17.40 7.99 -16.47
N ASP A 373 17.89 9.17 -16.11
CA ASP A 373 18.93 9.33 -15.07
C ASP A 373 18.34 9.08 -13.68
N GLU A 374 17.18 9.66 -13.39
CA GLU A 374 16.47 9.44 -12.13
C GLU A 374 16.01 7.98 -11.99
N ALA A 375 15.54 7.37 -13.09
CA ALA A 375 15.20 5.95 -13.14
C ALA A 375 16.42 5.05 -12.92
N GLY A 376 17.58 5.38 -13.50
CA GLY A 376 18.84 4.69 -13.26
C GLY A 376 19.27 4.76 -11.79
N GLN A 377 19.18 5.94 -11.17
CA GLN A 377 19.46 6.12 -9.74
C GLN A 377 18.49 5.31 -8.86
N PHE A 378 17.21 5.26 -9.23
CA PHE A 378 16.23 4.42 -8.54
C PHE A 378 16.62 2.93 -8.60
N LEU A 379 16.99 2.43 -9.78
CA LEU A 379 17.41 1.02 -9.94
C LEU A 379 18.68 0.70 -9.18
N HIS A 380 19.68 1.60 -9.17
CA HIS A 380 20.87 1.44 -8.32
C HIS A 380 20.50 1.28 -6.84
N ARG A 381 19.66 2.19 -6.32
CA ARG A 381 19.19 2.11 -4.93
C ARG A 381 18.46 0.79 -4.64
N VAL A 382 17.70 0.26 -5.59
CA VAL A 382 16.97 -1.01 -5.43
C VAL A 382 17.90 -2.22 -5.48
N ILE A 383 18.90 -2.23 -6.37
CA ILE A 383 19.89 -3.31 -6.47
C ILE A 383 20.67 -3.46 -5.14
N ASP A 384 21.01 -2.32 -4.52
CA ASP A 384 21.80 -2.23 -3.29
C ASP A 384 21.02 -2.59 -2.00
N LEU A 385 19.68 -2.70 -2.07
CA LEU A 385 18.86 -3.29 -0.99
C LEU A 385 19.16 -4.77 -0.87
#